data_AF-A0A4Q4BNJ2-F1
#
_entry.id   AF-A0A4Q4BNJ2-F1
#
_cell.length_a   1.000
_cell.length_b   1.000
_cell.length_c   1.000
_cell.angle_alpha   90.00
_cell.angle_beta   90.00
_cell.angle_gamma   90.00
#
_symmetry.space_group_name_H-M   'P 1'
#
loop_
_entity.id
_entity.type
_entity.pdbx_description
1 polymer ?
#
loop_
_entity_poly.entity_id
_entity_poly.type
_entity_poly.pdbx_seq_one_letter_code
_entity_poly.pdbx_strand_id
1 'polypeptide(L)'
;FLLCAVAGIAWYFQFFFYTMGESQMGQYGYSSWTLHMASIIIFGTIWGFALREWKDAVPRVKATVWGGVGLLVLATMVIGYGNSLGV
;
A
#
# COMPACT_ATOMS: atom_id res chain seq x y z
N PHE A 1 23.92 -9.81 -10.28
CA PHE A 1 22.82 -10.51 -10.99
C PHE A 1 21.87 -11.26 -10.06
N LEU A 2 22.36 -12.15 -9.18
CA LEU A 2 21.51 -12.91 -8.24
C LEU A 2 20.55 -12.05 -7.40
N LEU A 3 21.05 -10.93 -6.83
CA LEU A 3 20.21 -10.00 -6.06
C LEU A 3 19.11 -9.32 -6.90
N CYS A 4 19.40 -9.02 -8.17
CA CYS A 4 18.42 -8.43 -9.09
C CYS A 4 17.32 -9.44 -9.44
N ALA A 5 17.67 -10.72 -9.61
CA ALA A 5 16.70 -11.79 -9.85
C ALA A 5 15.80 -12.01 -8.62
N VAL A 6 16.37 -12.02 -7.41
CA VAL A 6 15.60 -12.12 -6.16
C VAL A 6 14.67 -10.93 -5.97
N ALA A 7 15.13 -9.71 -6.27
CA ALA A 7 14.28 -8.52 -6.23
C ALA A 7 13.11 -8.61 -7.21
N GLY A 8 13.34 -9.09 -8.43
CA GLY A 8 12.29 -9.31 -9.43
C GLY A 8 11.26 -10.37 -9.01
N ILE A 9 11.73 -11.47 -8.41
CA ILE A 9 10.87 -12.53 -7.87
C ILE A 9 10.04 -12.01 -6.69
N ALA A 10 10.66 -11.28 -5.75
CA ALA A 10 9.97 -10.66 -4.63
C ALA A 10 8.92 -9.64 -5.08
N TRP A 11 9.23 -8.86 -6.11
CA TRP A 11 8.26 -7.94 -6.73
C TRP A 11 7.11 -8.68 -7.39
N TYR A 12 7.35 -9.80 -8.07
CA TYR A 12 6.28 -10.61 -8.65
C TYR A 12 5.38 -11.25 -7.58
N PHE A 13 5.97 -11.72 -6.47
CA PHE A 13 5.22 -12.25 -5.33
C PHE A 13 4.18 -11.26 -4.77
N GLN A 14 4.40 -9.95 -4.93
CA GLN A 14 3.42 -8.92 -4.60
C GLN A 14 2.05 -9.19 -5.26
N PHE A 15 2.02 -9.65 -6.50
CA PHE A 15 0.78 -9.98 -7.22
C PHE A 15 0.21 -11.36 -6.87
N PHE A 16 1.07 -12.29 -6.45
CA PHE A 16 0.64 -13.60 -5.97
C PHE A 16 -0.15 -13.48 -4.66
N PHE A 17 0.41 -12.74 -3.68
CA PHE A 17 -0.27 -12.47 -2.41
C PHE A 17 -1.52 -11.59 -2.57
N TYR A 18 -1.48 -10.65 -3.51
CA TYR A 18 -2.66 -9.88 -3.92
C TYR A 18 -3.80 -10.80 -4.37
N THR A 19 -3.53 -11.70 -5.30
CA THR A 19 -4.54 -12.62 -5.87
C THR A 19 -5.05 -13.59 -4.80
N MET A 20 -4.17 -14.06 -3.91
CA MET A 20 -4.57 -14.89 -2.76
C MET A 20 -5.46 -14.11 -1.78
N GLY A 21 -5.15 -12.85 -1.47
CA GLY A 21 -5.94 -12.00 -0.59
C GLY A 21 -7.28 -11.56 -1.20
N GLU A 22 -7.30 -11.30 -2.51
CA GLU A 22 -8.49 -10.95 -3.29
C GLU A 22 -9.51 -12.10 -3.31
N SER A 23 -9.04 -13.35 -3.44
CA SER A 23 -9.91 -14.54 -3.37
C SER A 23 -10.67 -14.68 -2.04
N GLN A 24 -10.13 -14.12 -0.95
CA GLN A 24 -10.73 -14.13 0.38
C GLN A 24 -11.66 -12.91 0.62
N MET A 25 -11.69 -11.93 -0.29
CA MET A 25 -12.47 -10.69 -0.17
C MET A 25 -13.90 -10.76 -0.75
N GLY A 26 -14.28 -11.85 -1.42
CA GLY A 26 -15.67 -12.10 -1.85
C GLY A 26 -16.28 -10.94 -2.67
N GLN A 27 -17.37 -10.35 -2.19
CA GLN A 27 -18.13 -9.28 -2.88
C GLN A 27 -17.39 -7.92 -3.00
N TYR A 28 -16.19 -7.78 -2.44
CA TYR A 28 -15.42 -6.51 -2.46
C TYR A 28 -14.31 -6.45 -3.54
N GLY A 29 -14.33 -7.35 -4.52
CA GLY A 29 -13.29 -7.49 -5.55
C GLY A 29 -12.96 -6.21 -6.34
N TYR A 30 -13.91 -5.27 -6.47
CA TYR A 30 -13.69 -4.00 -7.18
C TYR A 30 -12.77 -3.01 -6.44
N SER A 31 -12.68 -3.11 -5.11
CA SER A 31 -11.81 -2.25 -4.29
C SER A 31 -10.40 -2.81 -4.14
N SER A 32 -10.19 -4.09 -4.48
CA SER A 32 -8.95 -4.81 -4.19
C SER A 32 -7.72 -4.18 -4.84
N TRP A 33 -7.82 -3.74 -6.10
CA TRP A 33 -6.70 -3.14 -6.83
C TRP A 33 -6.19 -1.85 -6.18
N THR A 34 -7.11 -0.95 -5.80
CA THR A 34 -6.75 0.33 -5.18
C THR A 34 -6.25 0.11 -3.75
N LEU A 35 -6.86 -0.82 -3.01
CA LEU A 35 -6.39 -1.28 -1.71
C LEU A 35 -4.96 -1.84 -1.77
N HIS A 36 -4.64 -2.60 -2.82
CA HIS A 36 -3.31 -3.17 -3.04
C HIS A 36 -2.26 -2.09 -3.26
N MET A 37 -2.52 -1.16 -4.17
CA MET A 37 -1.60 -0.04 -4.44
C MET A 37 -1.41 0.86 -3.22
N ALA A 38 -2.50 1.14 -2.48
CA ALA A 38 -2.42 1.90 -1.24
C ALA A 38 -1.59 1.14 -0.17
N SER A 39 -1.77 -0.18 -0.05
CA SER A 39 -1.05 -0.98 0.93
C SER A 39 0.46 -0.96 0.72
N ILE A 40 0.94 -1.10 -0.52
CA ILE A 40 2.37 -1.08 -0.84
C ILE A 40 2.99 0.27 -0.45
N ILE A 41 2.28 1.38 -0.71
CA ILE A 41 2.76 2.72 -0.35
C ILE A 41 2.79 2.90 1.17
N ILE A 42 1.76 2.45 1.89
CA ILE A 42 1.69 2.55 3.35
C ILE A 42 2.81 1.73 3.99
N PHE A 43 2.96 0.46 3.63
CA PHE A 43 4.01 -0.42 4.16
C PHE A 43 5.40 0.05 3.76
N GLY A 44 5.59 0.50 2.51
CA GLY A 44 6.84 1.06 2.04
C GLY A 44 7.24 2.32 2.82
N THR A 45 6.28 3.19 3.11
CA THR A 45 6.52 4.38 3.94
C THR A 45 6.86 4.01 5.38
N ILE A 46 6.13 3.08 5.99
CA ILE A 46 6.42 2.58 7.35
C ILE A 46 7.84 2.01 7.42
N TRP A 47 8.21 1.16 6.45
CA TRP A 47 9.54 0.55 6.41
C TRP A 47 10.65 1.58 6.18
N GLY A 48 10.43 2.57 5.31
CA GLY A 48 11.37 3.68 5.10
C GLY A 48 11.62 4.50 6.37
N PHE A 49 10.58 4.75 7.18
CA PHE A 49 10.75 5.37 8.51
C PHE A 49 11.43 4.44 9.51
N ALA A 50 11.14 3.14 9.51
CA ALA A 50 11.75 2.15 10.40
C ALA A 50 13.26 1.97 10.12
N LEU A 51 13.66 1.96 8.84
CA LEU A 51 15.06 1.95 8.41
C LEU A 51 15.78 3.29 8.65
N ARG A 52 15.11 4.28 9.26
CA ARG A 52 15.63 5.62 9.56
C ARG A 52 16.10 6.38 8.32
N GLU A 53 15.62 6.04 7.12
CA GLU A 53 15.96 6.73 5.87
C GLU A 53 15.57 8.22 5.92
N TRP A 54 14.55 8.54 6.72
CA TRP A 54 14.05 9.89 6.89
C TRP A 54 14.65 10.61 8.09
N LYS A 55 15.69 10.08 8.76
CA LYS A 55 16.23 10.68 10.00
C LYS A 55 16.62 12.15 9.80
N ASP A 56 17.35 12.44 8.73
CA ASP A 56 17.87 13.78 8.41
C ASP A 56 16.89 14.64 7.59
N ALA A 57 15.73 14.11 7.23
CA ALA A 57 14.71 14.86 6.51
C ALA A 57 14.10 15.96 7.40
N VAL A 58 13.87 17.13 6.80
CA VAL A 58 13.25 18.27 7.47
C VAL A 58 11.84 17.92 7.99
N PRO A 59 11.40 18.48 9.14
CA PRO A 59 10.11 18.14 9.74
C PRO A 59 8.92 18.32 8.80
N ARG A 60 8.97 19.33 7.93
CA ARG A 60 7.93 19.59 6.92
C ARG A 60 7.78 18.45 5.91
N VAL A 61 8.89 17.85 5.48
CA VAL A 61 8.87 16.71 4.55
C VAL A 61 8.28 15.48 5.22
N LYS A 62 8.66 15.22 6.48
CA LYS A 62 8.05 14.14 7.28
C LYS A 62 6.54 14.33 7.41
N ALA A 63 6.09 15.56 7.68
CA ALA A 63 4.67 15.89 7.77
C ALA A 63 3.94 15.70 6.43
N THR A 64 4.54 16.07 5.29
CA THR A 64 3.96 15.82 3.97
C THR A 64 3.80 14.33 3.68
N VAL A 65 4.79 13.51 4.01
CA VAL A 65 4.74 12.06 3.82
C VAL A 65 3.63 11.43 4.68
N TRP A 66 3.58 11.77 5.97
CA TRP A 66 2.50 11.30 6.85
C TRP A 66 1.13 11.82 6.44
N GLY A 67 1.04 13.04 5.91
CA GLY A 67 -0.18 13.59 5.33
C GLY A 67 -0.65 12.81 4.09
N GLY A 68 0.28 12.42 3.21
CA GLY A 68 -0.02 11.55 2.07
C GLY A 68 -0.49 10.16 2.47
N VAL A 69 0.14 9.54 3.47
CA VAL A 69 -0.30 8.27 4.05
C VAL A 69 -1.71 8.40 4.63
N GLY A 70 -1.98 9.46 5.40
CA GLY A 70 -3.31 9.74 5.95
C GLY A 70 -4.37 9.91 4.86
N LEU A 71 -4.04 10.63 3.78
CA LEU A 71 -4.91 10.81 2.63
C LEU A 71 -5.22 9.47 1.92
N LEU A 72 -4.22 8.59 1.79
CA LEU A 72 -4.40 7.25 1.21
C LEU A 72 -5.33 6.38 2.07
N VAL A 73 -5.20 6.45 3.39
CA VAL A 73 -6.10 5.75 4.32
C VAL A 73 -7.52 6.28 4.17
N LEU A 74 -7.71 7.60 4.12
CA LEU A 74 -9.02 8.22 3.91
C LEU A 74 -9.63 7.81 2.57
N ALA A 75 -8.85 7.85 1.49
CA ALA A 75 -9.30 7.41 0.16
C ALA A 75 -9.74 5.93 0.18
N THR A 76 -8.99 5.08 0.88
CA THR A 76 -9.32 3.67 1.05
C THR A 76 -10.65 3.48 1.79
N MET A 77 -10.89 4.26 2.86
CA MET A 77 -12.16 4.23 3.60
C MET A 77 -13.33 4.71 2.74
N VAL A 78 -13.15 5.77 1.95
CA VAL A 78 -14.17 6.31 1.05
C VAL A 78 -14.54 5.30 -0.04
N ILE A 79 -13.56 4.62 -0.64
CA ILE A 79 -13.81 3.59 -1.66
C ILE A 79 -14.52 2.38 -1.03
N GLY A 80 -14.09 1.94 0.16
CA GLY A 80 -14.75 0.86 0.90
C GLY A 80 -16.21 1.18 1.23
N TYR A 81 -16.47 2.39 1.71
CA TYR A 81 -17.83 2.87 2.03
C TYR A 81 -18.70 3.03 0.77
N GLY A 82 -18.15 3.60 -0.31
CA GLY A 82 -18.85 3.73 -1.59
C GLY A 82 -19.24 2.37 -2.18
N ASN A 83 -18.38 1.35 -2.05
CA ASN A 83 -18.68 0.00 -2.48
C ASN A 83 -19.82 -0.63 -1.64
N SER A 84 -19.88 -0.35 -0.33
CA SER A 84 -20.95 -0.85 0.54
C SER A 84 -22.34 -0.23 0.29
N LEU A 85 -22.38 0.98 -0.29
CA LEU A 85 -23.61 1.69 -0.66
C LEU A 85 -24.09 1.37 -2.08
N GLY A 86 -23.22 0.83 -2.93
CA GLY A 86 -23.54 0.43 -4.30
C GLY A 86 -24.06 -1.00 -4.44
N VAL A 87 -24.21 -1.72 -3.33
CA VAL A 87 -24.88 -3.02 -3.21
C VAL A 87 -26.34 -2.81 -2.79
#